data_AF-A0A7S2QEC5-F1
#
_entry.id   AF-A0A7S2QEC5-F1
#
_cell.length_a   1.000
_cell.length_b   1.000
_cell.length_c   1.000
_cell.angle_alpha   90.00
_cell.angle_beta   90.00
_cell.angle_gamma   90.00
#
_symmetry.space_group_name_H-M   'P 1'
#
loop_
_entity.id
_entity.type
_entity.pdbx_description
1 polymer ?
#
loop_
_entity_poly.entity_id
_entity_poly.type
_entity_poly.pdbx_seq_one_letter_code
_entity_poly.pdbx_strand_id
1 'polypeptide(L)'
;MPRCFCPDPPTVEPGYVKDPVTGAWRCDFDNDWRGDARLICREGPTQCLAGEVSKLVGCKPLVACAAPDLGGGCALDVSTCAAVWPGGGCRMTCRLPFKGPGTIATCPEDNVDVGRPLEWPPSWSPDMCVLDCPDPSEPPTLPDGWKYLMPVGYRKEESTYPGCGDGDDQLDCWDDWACDVGLIGSPDFNCSFDGECALSVDPVGCIELVPCSAPVLEGEDNCTYDVSDCESVDSGGTCQVRCRAPFAGQPTTATCSYDTEPRSVRWSPPACECPQTCQLQEGYEWSNGLHWTQRQIDEPAQGRRGDWTCAEGFTGVAQWRCSLPGGE
;
A
#
# COMPACT_ATOMS: atom_id res chain seq x y z
N MET A 1 -4.69 -81.88 -15.06
CA MET A 1 -3.81 -81.06 -14.19
C MET A 1 -4.54 -80.87 -12.86
N PRO A 2 -3.97 -81.28 -11.71
CA PRO A 2 -4.59 -81.01 -10.41
C PRO A 2 -4.68 -79.49 -10.19
N ARG A 3 -5.86 -79.01 -9.79
CA ARG A 3 -6.04 -77.62 -9.33
C ARG A 3 -5.72 -77.61 -7.83
N CYS A 4 -4.68 -76.92 -7.38
CA CYS A 4 -4.49 -76.72 -5.95
C CYS A 4 -5.70 -75.90 -5.44
N PHE A 5 -6.38 -76.39 -4.41
CA PHE A 5 -7.45 -75.67 -3.73
C PHE A 5 -6.84 -74.83 -2.60
N CYS A 6 -7.20 -73.56 -2.52
CA CYS A 6 -6.76 -72.70 -1.44
C CYS A 6 -7.82 -72.71 -0.33
N PRO A 7 -7.52 -73.26 0.86
CA PRO A 7 -8.48 -73.28 1.95
C PRO A 7 -8.73 -71.85 2.47
N ASP A 8 -9.90 -71.63 3.06
CA ASP A 8 -10.18 -70.39 3.78
C ASP A 8 -9.20 -70.20 4.95
N PRO A 9 -8.87 -68.94 5.30
CA PRO A 9 -8.01 -68.68 6.44
C PRO A 9 -8.69 -69.13 7.74
N PRO A 10 -7.94 -69.67 8.73
CA PRO A 10 -8.49 -70.14 9.99
C PRO A 10 -9.05 -68.99 10.87
N THR A 11 -8.56 -67.77 10.65
CA THR A 11 -9.03 -66.55 11.28
C THR A 11 -9.23 -65.49 10.21
N VAL A 12 -10.40 -64.86 10.18
CA VAL A 12 -10.73 -63.79 9.24
C VAL A 12 -10.38 -62.46 9.89
N GLU A 13 -9.48 -61.69 9.29
CA GLU A 13 -9.18 -60.33 9.72
C GLU A 13 -10.44 -59.44 9.54
N PRO A 14 -10.62 -58.37 10.32
CA PRO A 14 -11.73 -57.43 10.12
C PRO A 14 -11.77 -56.89 8.68
N GLY A 15 -12.97 -56.64 8.18
CA GLY A 15 -13.18 -56.04 6.86
C GLY A 15 -13.43 -56.99 5.71
N TYR A 16 -13.53 -58.30 5.99
CA TYR A 16 -13.83 -59.32 5.00
C TYR A 16 -15.10 -60.07 5.35
N VAL A 17 -15.99 -60.22 4.37
CA VAL A 17 -17.21 -61.03 4.49
C VAL A 17 -17.22 -62.05 3.37
N LYS A 18 -17.59 -63.30 3.70
CA LYS A 18 -17.78 -64.34 2.70
C LYS A 18 -19.21 -64.31 2.20
N ASP A 19 -19.39 -64.19 0.89
CA ASP A 19 -20.71 -64.24 0.28
C ASP A 19 -21.31 -65.66 0.45
N PRO A 20 -22.50 -65.81 1.06
CA PRO A 20 -23.07 -67.11 1.38
C PRO A 20 -23.57 -67.86 0.14
N VAL A 21 -23.80 -67.17 -0.97
CA VAL A 21 -24.32 -67.74 -2.21
C VAL A 21 -23.18 -68.20 -3.12
N THR A 22 -22.19 -67.32 -3.34
CA THR A 22 -21.10 -67.58 -4.28
C THR A 22 -19.89 -68.23 -3.60
N GLY A 23 -19.77 -68.10 -2.28
CA GLY A 23 -18.57 -68.48 -1.53
C GLY A 23 -17.36 -67.59 -1.80
N ALA A 24 -17.51 -66.49 -2.55
CA ALA A 24 -16.45 -65.53 -2.79
C ALA A 24 -16.22 -64.61 -1.58
N TRP A 25 -14.97 -64.20 -1.36
CA TRP A 25 -14.64 -63.17 -0.37
C TRP A 25 -14.89 -61.79 -0.96
N ARG A 26 -15.50 -60.89 -0.19
CA ARG A 26 -15.69 -59.47 -0.52
C ARG A 26 -15.33 -58.59 0.68
N CYS A 27 -15.12 -57.32 0.45
CA CYS A 27 -14.95 -56.37 1.55
C CYS A 27 -16.27 -56.17 2.30
N ASP A 28 -16.16 -55.89 3.59
CA ASP A 28 -17.27 -55.62 4.48
C ASP A 28 -17.80 -54.20 4.28
N PHE A 29 -18.63 -54.03 3.25
CA PHE A 29 -19.17 -52.73 2.88
C PHE A 29 -20.06 -52.10 3.97
N ASP A 30 -20.64 -52.93 4.83
CA ASP A 30 -21.54 -52.52 5.90
C ASP A 30 -20.79 -51.95 7.12
N ASN A 31 -19.48 -52.21 7.22
CA ASN A 31 -18.60 -51.72 8.29
C ASN A 31 -17.47 -50.83 7.76
N ASP A 32 -17.73 -50.07 6.69
CA ASP A 32 -16.80 -49.08 6.13
C ASP A 32 -15.47 -49.65 5.60
N TRP A 33 -15.49 -50.85 5.00
CA TRP A 33 -14.33 -51.39 4.28
C TRP A 33 -14.54 -51.32 2.78
N ARG A 34 -13.47 -51.03 2.04
CA ARG A 34 -13.47 -50.98 0.57
C ARG A 34 -12.20 -51.61 -0.02
N GLY A 35 -12.24 -51.86 -1.32
CA GLY A 35 -11.15 -52.43 -2.09
C GLY A 35 -11.55 -53.73 -2.80
N ASP A 36 -10.55 -54.51 -3.19
CA ASP A 36 -10.72 -55.76 -3.92
C ASP A 36 -10.23 -56.92 -3.05
N ALA A 37 -11.17 -57.67 -2.47
CA ALA A 37 -10.86 -58.78 -1.59
C ALA A 37 -10.23 -59.93 -2.38
N ARG A 38 -8.98 -60.25 -2.08
CA ARG A 38 -8.26 -61.35 -2.72
C ARG A 38 -7.74 -62.32 -1.70
N LEU A 39 -7.96 -63.61 -1.95
CA LEU A 39 -7.32 -64.68 -1.21
C LEU A 39 -5.98 -65.01 -1.87
N ILE A 40 -4.88 -64.74 -1.16
CA ILE A 40 -3.54 -65.12 -1.60
C ILE A 40 -3.13 -66.39 -0.85
N CYS A 41 -2.57 -67.32 -1.61
CA CYS A 41 -2.10 -68.60 -1.12
C CYS A 41 -0.59 -68.59 -1.28
N ARG A 42 0.15 -68.79 -0.19
CA ARG A 42 1.60 -68.89 -0.30
C ARG A 42 1.95 -70.30 -0.78
N GLU A 43 2.54 -70.41 -1.96
CA GLU A 43 3.04 -71.70 -2.43
C GLU A 43 4.24 -72.10 -1.56
N GLY A 44 4.06 -73.13 -0.74
CA GLY A 44 5.16 -73.76 -0.03
C GLY A 44 6.15 -74.41 -1.03
N PRO A 45 7.42 -74.61 -0.64
CA PRO A 45 8.48 -75.15 -1.52
C PRO A 45 8.22 -76.58 -2.02
N THR A 46 7.29 -77.31 -1.42
CA THR A 46 6.86 -78.64 -1.86
C THR A 46 5.36 -78.64 -2.17
N GLN A 47 5.08 -78.89 -3.45
CA GLN A 47 3.78 -78.96 -4.14
C GLN A 47 2.55 -79.25 -3.25
N CYS A 48 1.60 -78.31 -3.27
CA CYS A 48 0.27 -78.32 -2.63
C CYS A 48 0.19 -78.91 -1.19
N LEU A 49 1.13 -78.63 -0.28
CA LEU A 49 0.89 -78.92 1.14
C LEU A 49 -0.12 -77.91 1.70
N ALA A 50 -1.29 -78.43 2.07
CA ALA A 50 -2.48 -77.75 2.59
C ALA A 50 -2.30 -77.11 3.99
N GLY A 51 -1.14 -76.55 4.30
CA GLY A 51 -0.77 -76.12 5.65
C GLY A 51 -0.25 -74.69 5.81
N GLU A 52 0.10 -73.98 4.74
CA GLU A 52 0.70 -72.64 4.88
C GLU A 52 -0.26 -71.51 4.49
N VAL A 53 -0.98 -71.06 5.53
CA VAL A 53 -1.59 -69.74 5.74
C VAL A 53 -2.07 -69.04 4.46
N SER A 54 -3.30 -69.34 4.04
CA SER A 54 -4.01 -68.44 3.14
C SER A 54 -4.23 -67.10 3.85
N LYS A 55 -4.06 -66.00 3.12
CA LYS A 55 -4.21 -64.65 3.65
C LYS A 55 -5.13 -63.84 2.75
N LEU A 56 -6.12 -63.19 3.37
CA LEU A 56 -6.94 -62.20 2.69
C LEU A 56 -6.18 -60.87 2.62
N VAL A 57 -6.20 -60.25 1.44
CA VAL A 57 -5.60 -58.93 1.20
C VAL A 57 -6.56 -58.07 0.39
N GLY A 58 -6.29 -56.77 0.36
CA GLY A 58 -6.97 -55.84 -0.54
C GLY A 58 -8.17 -55.08 0.03
N CYS A 59 -8.74 -55.48 1.17
CA CYS A 59 -9.71 -54.65 1.89
C CYS A 59 -8.98 -53.73 2.86
N LYS A 60 -9.37 -52.46 2.86
CA LYS A 60 -8.86 -51.42 3.75
C LYS A 60 -10.05 -50.66 4.34
N PRO A 61 -9.91 -50.14 5.57
CA PRO A 61 -10.95 -49.28 6.12
C PRO A 61 -11.01 -47.98 5.31
N LEU A 62 -12.21 -47.43 5.18
CA LEU A 62 -12.43 -46.09 4.69
C LEU A 62 -11.72 -45.09 5.60
N VAL A 63 -11.11 -44.09 4.99
CA VAL A 63 -10.37 -43.04 5.70
C VAL A 63 -10.80 -41.68 5.18
N ALA A 64 -10.86 -40.70 6.08
CA ALA A 64 -11.14 -39.32 5.70
C ALA A 64 -10.08 -38.81 4.73
N CYS A 65 -10.49 -37.95 3.80
CA CYS A 65 -9.56 -37.28 2.91
C CYS A 65 -8.66 -36.32 3.70
N ALA A 66 -7.43 -36.14 3.20
CA ALA A 66 -6.51 -35.15 3.71
C ALA A 66 -7.07 -33.74 3.51
N ALA A 67 -6.86 -32.88 4.50
CA ALA A 67 -7.16 -31.46 4.36
C ALA A 67 -6.38 -30.87 3.17
N PRO A 68 -6.97 -29.92 2.42
CA PRO A 68 -6.28 -29.29 1.30
C PRO A 68 -4.98 -28.63 1.78
N ASP A 69 -3.87 -28.96 1.12
CA ASP A 69 -2.62 -28.20 1.27
C ASP A 69 -2.75 -26.92 0.45
N LEU A 70 -2.84 -25.78 1.15
CA LEU A 70 -2.97 -24.48 0.51
C LEU A 70 -1.63 -23.94 -0.01
N GLY A 71 -0.51 -24.65 0.18
CA GLY A 71 0.80 -24.24 -0.34
C GLY A 71 1.27 -22.88 0.19
N GLY A 72 0.83 -22.49 1.39
CA GLY A 72 1.06 -21.16 1.98
C GLY A 72 0.08 -20.07 1.52
N GLY A 73 -0.95 -20.42 0.74
CA GLY A 73 -1.99 -19.50 0.31
C GLY A 73 -2.97 -19.14 1.44
N CYS A 74 -3.16 -17.84 1.65
CA CYS A 74 -4.05 -17.29 2.70
C CYS A 74 -5.47 -16.98 2.21
N ALA A 75 -5.72 -17.14 0.92
CA ALA A 75 -6.93 -16.68 0.27
C ALA A 75 -8.17 -17.54 0.59
N LEU A 76 -7.98 -18.75 1.14
CA LEU A 76 -9.06 -19.70 1.37
C LEU A 76 -9.27 -20.02 2.84
N ASP A 77 -10.52 -20.08 3.24
CA ASP A 77 -10.97 -20.66 4.49
C ASP A 77 -11.40 -22.11 4.25
N VAL A 78 -10.61 -23.03 4.80
CA VAL A 78 -10.81 -24.48 4.75
C VAL A 78 -11.07 -25.05 6.15
N SER A 79 -11.46 -24.21 7.12
CA SER A 79 -11.70 -24.62 8.51
C SER A 79 -12.72 -25.77 8.62
N THR A 80 -13.69 -25.84 7.70
CA THR A 80 -14.69 -26.93 7.64
C THR A 80 -14.19 -28.22 6.98
N CYS A 81 -12.95 -28.25 6.47
CA CYS A 81 -12.39 -29.33 5.65
C CYS A 81 -11.29 -30.16 6.35
N ALA A 82 -11.14 -30.03 7.67
CA ALA A 82 -10.04 -30.68 8.39
C ALA A 82 -10.06 -32.23 8.32
N ALA A 83 -11.24 -32.84 8.25
CA ALA A 83 -11.41 -34.29 8.10
C ALA A 83 -12.77 -34.62 7.48
N VAL A 84 -12.82 -34.75 6.16
CA VAL A 84 -14.05 -35.09 5.43
C VAL A 84 -14.09 -36.58 5.18
N TRP A 85 -15.11 -37.26 5.74
CA TRP A 85 -15.32 -38.68 5.51
C TRP A 85 -15.67 -38.99 4.04
N PRO A 86 -15.39 -40.21 3.55
CA PRO A 86 -15.73 -40.65 2.20
C PRO A 86 -17.20 -40.42 1.86
N GLY A 87 -17.46 -39.84 0.68
CA GLY A 87 -18.78 -39.40 0.23
C GLY A 87 -19.25 -38.07 0.82
N GLY A 88 -18.56 -37.56 1.84
CA GLY A 88 -18.82 -36.26 2.42
C GLY A 88 -18.27 -35.10 1.60
N GLY A 89 -18.67 -33.89 1.97
CA GLY A 89 -18.11 -32.67 1.44
C GLY A 89 -18.00 -31.57 2.49
N CYS A 90 -17.13 -30.61 2.23
CA CYS A 90 -16.95 -29.41 3.05
C CYS A 90 -17.05 -28.16 2.16
N ARG A 91 -17.39 -27.03 2.78
CA ARG A 91 -17.48 -25.75 2.08
C ARG A 91 -16.14 -25.01 2.21
N MET A 92 -15.60 -24.62 1.07
CA MET A 92 -14.45 -23.73 1.00
C MET A 92 -14.93 -22.35 0.58
N THR A 93 -14.56 -21.32 1.32
CA THR A 93 -14.87 -19.93 1.02
C THR A 93 -13.61 -19.11 0.91
N CYS A 94 -13.68 -17.96 0.25
CA CYS A 94 -12.58 -17.01 0.33
C CYS A 94 -12.48 -16.51 1.79
N ARG A 95 -11.28 -16.51 2.33
CA ARG A 95 -11.01 -15.94 3.65
C ARG A 95 -11.03 -14.43 3.52
N LEU A 96 -11.50 -13.73 4.54
CA LEU A 96 -11.41 -12.27 4.55
C LEU A 96 -9.95 -11.80 4.41
N PRO A 97 -9.70 -10.75 3.63
CA PRO A 97 -10.66 -9.90 2.92
C PRO A 97 -10.84 -10.29 1.45
N PHE A 98 -10.37 -11.47 1.04
CA PHE A 98 -10.55 -11.93 -0.34
C PHE A 98 -12.04 -12.13 -0.65
N LYS A 99 -12.45 -11.72 -1.85
CA LYS A 99 -13.79 -11.92 -2.38
C LYS A 99 -13.74 -12.86 -3.58
N GLY A 100 -14.76 -13.71 -3.67
CA GLY A 100 -14.88 -14.66 -4.76
C GLY A 100 -15.93 -15.72 -4.46
N PRO A 101 -16.27 -16.56 -5.46
CA PRO A 101 -17.17 -17.67 -5.25
C PRO A 101 -16.53 -18.74 -4.35
N GLY A 102 -17.26 -19.19 -3.34
CA GLY A 102 -16.92 -20.41 -2.62
C GLY A 102 -17.23 -21.66 -3.44
N THR A 103 -16.72 -22.82 -3.01
CA THR A 103 -17.00 -24.11 -3.62
C THR A 103 -17.26 -25.18 -2.55
N ILE A 104 -17.70 -26.36 -2.99
CA ILE A 104 -17.80 -27.56 -2.15
C ILE A 104 -16.75 -28.54 -2.62
N ALA A 105 -15.86 -28.93 -1.71
CA ALA A 105 -14.88 -29.98 -1.96
C ALA A 105 -15.39 -31.30 -1.37
N THR A 106 -15.25 -32.39 -2.11
CA THR A 106 -15.82 -33.71 -1.81
C THR A 106 -14.75 -34.77 -1.67
N CYS A 107 -14.97 -35.72 -0.75
CA CYS A 107 -14.12 -36.90 -0.62
C CYS A 107 -14.74 -38.08 -1.38
N PRO A 108 -13.99 -38.84 -2.20
CA PRO A 108 -14.53 -40.01 -2.88
C PRO A 108 -15.14 -41.04 -1.92
N GLU A 109 -16.27 -41.66 -2.27
CA GLU A 109 -17.00 -42.62 -1.42
C GLU A 109 -16.18 -43.85 -1.03
N ASP A 110 -15.22 -44.24 -1.87
CA ASP A 110 -14.39 -45.42 -1.65
C ASP A 110 -12.95 -45.07 -1.20
N ASN A 111 -12.76 -43.91 -0.57
CA ASN A 111 -11.42 -43.48 -0.19
C ASN A 111 -10.83 -44.35 0.94
N VAL A 112 -9.79 -45.10 0.60
CA VAL A 112 -8.98 -45.92 1.51
C VAL A 112 -7.54 -45.42 1.64
N ASP A 113 -7.24 -44.24 1.08
CA ASP A 113 -5.93 -43.62 1.10
C ASP A 113 -5.93 -42.39 2.02
N VAL A 114 -5.10 -42.45 3.06
CA VAL A 114 -4.98 -41.42 4.11
C VAL A 114 -4.47 -40.09 3.55
N GLY A 115 -3.73 -40.13 2.44
CA GLY A 115 -3.19 -38.94 1.77
C GLY A 115 -4.05 -38.40 0.64
N ARG A 116 -5.23 -38.99 0.36
CA ARG A 116 -6.06 -38.56 -0.78
C ARG A 116 -6.56 -37.14 -0.54
N PRO A 117 -6.26 -36.16 -1.42
CA PRO A 117 -6.80 -34.82 -1.29
C PRO A 117 -8.29 -34.81 -1.63
N LEU A 118 -8.99 -33.79 -1.16
CA LEU A 118 -10.35 -33.50 -1.59
C LEU A 118 -10.40 -33.19 -3.09
N GLU A 119 -11.53 -33.49 -3.71
CA GLU A 119 -11.83 -33.18 -5.10
C GLU A 119 -12.81 -32.00 -5.16
N TRP A 120 -12.60 -31.06 -6.06
CA TRP A 120 -13.51 -29.93 -6.29
C TRP A 120 -13.71 -29.70 -7.79
N PRO A 121 -14.75 -28.95 -8.19
CA PRO A 121 -15.05 -28.72 -9.60
C PRO A 121 -13.85 -28.12 -10.35
N PRO A 122 -13.50 -28.62 -11.56
CA PRO A 122 -12.35 -28.13 -12.32
C PRO A 122 -12.50 -26.68 -12.80
N SER A 123 -13.73 -26.15 -12.78
CA SER A 123 -14.03 -24.75 -13.09
C SER A 123 -13.70 -23.78 -11.94
N TRP A 124 -13.40 -24.29 -10.76
CA TRP A 124 -13.09 -23.49 -9.59
C TRP A 124 -11.59 -23.56 -9.28
N SER A 125 -10.99 -22.40 -9.02
CA SER A 125 -9.58 -22.31 -8.61
C SER A 125 -9.42 -21.34 -7.43
N PRO A 126 -8.40 -21.55 -6.58
CA PRO A 126 -8.06 -20.60 -5.51
C PRO A 126 -7.85 -19.16 -5.99
N ASP A 127 -7.35 -18.98 -7.23
CA ASP A 127 -7.12 -17.65 -7.84
C ASP A 127 -8.40 -16.86 -8.09
N MET A 128 -9.57 -17.49 -7.98
CA MET A 128 -10.87 -16.79 -8.02
C MET A 128 -11.14 -15.97 -6.76
N CYS A 129 -10.39 -16.21 -5.68
CA CYS A 129 -10.39 -15.35 -4.50
C CYS A 129 -9.49 -14.15 -4.79
N VAL A 130 -10.10 -13.06 -5.23
CA VAL A 130 -9.40 -11.81 -5.52
C VAL A 130 -9.30 -11.00 -4.24
N LEU A 131 -8.13 -10.42 -3.99
CA LEU A 131 -7.94 -9.53 -2.87
C LEU A 131 -8.87 -8.33 -3.04
N ASP A 132 -9.80 -8.16 -2.12
CA ASP A 132 -10.59 -6.94 -2.01
C ASP A 132 -10.11 -6.21 -0.75
N CYS A 133 -9.50 -5.05 -0.91
CA CYS A 133 -9.04 -4.27 0.22
C CYS A 133 -10.24 -3.83 1.04
N PRO A 134 -10.38 -4.28 2.30
CA PRO A 134 -11.47 -3.81 3.13
C PRO A 134 -11.22 -2.32 3.39
N ASP A 135 -12.28 -1.52 3.25
CA ASP A 135 -12.23 -0.11 3.59
C ASP A 135 -11.74 0.04 5.06
N PRO A 136 -10.70 0.84 5.35
CA PRO A 136 -10.07 0.95 6.68
C PRO A 136 -10.89 1.52 7.85
N SER A 137 -12.19 1.42 7.74
CA SER A 137 -13.19 2.42 8.05
C SER A 137 -14.35 1.73 8.74
N GLU A 138 -14.74 0.58 8.19
CA GLU A 138 -15.56 -0.37 8.86
C GLU A 138 -14.64 -1.17 9.79
N PRO A 139 -14.79 -1.12 11.12
CA PRO A 139 -14.16 -2.11 11.97
C PRO A 139 -14.74 -3.45 11.49
N PRO A 140 -13.98 -4.31 10.81
CA PRO A 140 -14.54 -5.60 10.50
C PRO A 140 -14.75 -6.23 11.88
N THR A 141 -15.73 -7.12 11.98
CA THR A 141 -15.68 -8.16 13.01
C THR A 141 -14.47 -9.05 12.70
N LEU A 142 -13.26 -8.49 12.76
CA LEU A 142 -12.02 -9.21 12.62
C LEU A 142 -11.98 -10.19 13.77
N PRO A 143 -11.46 -11.41 13.54
CA PRO A 143 -11.22 -12.36 14.62
C PRO A 143 -10.50 -11.68 15.79
N ASP A 144 -10.82 -12.05 17.03
CA ASP A 144 -10.23 -11.44 18.23
C ASP A 144 -8.70 -11.29 18.11
N GLY A 145 -8.20 -10.04 18.22
CA GLY A 145 -6.76 -9.74 18.27
C GLY A 145 -6.24 -8.77 17.22
N TRP A 146 -7.01 -8.46 16.17
CA TRP A 146 -6.61 -7.45 15.18
C TRP A 146 -6.90 -6.03 15.70
N LYS A 147 -5.91 -5.15 15.69
CA LYS A 147 -6.06 -3.73 16.05
C LYS A 147 -5.95 -2.88 14.80
N TYR A 148 -6.98 -2.11 14.51
CA TYR A 148 -6.94 -1.09 13.47
C TYR A 148 -6.11 0.10 13.95
N LEU A 149 -5.06 0.45 13.22
CA LEU A 149 -4.37 1.72 13.40
C LEU A 149 -4.78 2.58 12.19
N MET A 150 -5.57 3.64 12.44
CA MET A 150 -5.80 4.64 11.41
C MET A 150 -4.43 5.15 10.95
N PRO A 151 -4.12 5.08 9.65
CA PRO A 151 -2.81 5.51 9.22
C PRO A 151 -2.66 7.02 9.40
N VAL A 152 -1.53 7.42 9.96
CA VAL A 152 -1.21 8.85 10.17
C VAL A 152 -1.24 9.55 8.81
N GLY A 153 -1.91 10.71 8.73
CA GLY A 153 -2.00 11.51 7.50
C GLY A 153 -3.26 11.28 6.66
N TYR A 154 -4.21 10.46 7.14
CA TYR A 154 -5.48 10.20 6.49
C TYR A 154 -6.63 10.52 7.44
N ARG A 155 -7.67 11.17 6.93
CA ARG A 155 -8.92 11.40 7.66
C ARG A 155 -10.11 10.93 6.82
N LYS A 156 -11.19 10.54 7.48
CA LYS A 156 -12.49 10.44 6.82
C LYS A 156 -13.14 11.82 6.77
N GLU A 157 -13.59 12.23 5.59
CA GLU A 157 -14.48 13.39 5.50
C GLU A 157 -15.93 12.91 5.50
N GLU A 158 -16.72 13.45 6.42
CA GLU A 158 -18.16 13.24 6.43
C GLU A 158 -18.70 13.85 5.13
N SER A 159 -19.28 13.01 4.28
CA SER A 159 -19.76 13.43 2.97
C SER A 159 -20.81 14.54 3.12
N THR A 160 -20.42 15.77 2.80
CA THR A 160 -21.31 16.95 2.83
C THR A 160 -22.29 16.99 1.65
N TYR A 161 -22.39 15.92 0.86
CA TYR A 161 -23.23 15.90 -0.34
C TYR A 161 -24.70 16.12 0.07
N PRO A 162 -25.37 17.20 -0.39
CA PRO A 162 -26.72 17.53 -0.01
C PRO A 162 -27.69 16.52 -0.63
N GLY A 163 -27.96 15.45 0.11
CA GLY A 163 -28.71 14.27 -0.32
C GLY A 163 -28.61 13.09 0.65
N CYS A 164 -27.61 13.10 1.54
CA CYS A 164 -27.37 12.03 2.54
C CYS A 164 -28.27 12.07 3.80
N GLY A 165 -29.51 12.60 3.69
CA GLY A 165 -30.43 12.77 4.82
C GLY A 165 -31.71 11.94 4.70
N ASP A 166 -31.89 11.01 5.63
CA ASP A 166 -33.16 10.44 6.12
C ASP A 166 -34.15 9.79 5.12
N GLY A 167 -33.76 9.54 3.88
CA GLY A 167 -34.56 8.74 2.93
C GLY A 167 -34.14 7.28 2.93
N ASP A 168 -35.10 6.37 3.02
CA ASP A 168 -34.90 4.90 3.06
C ASP A 168 -34.14 4.31 1.84
N ASP A 169 -33.81 5.13 0.84
CA ASP A 169 -32.88 4.81 -0.26
C ASP A 169 -31.43 5.13 0.16
N GLN A 170 -30.99 4.43 1.20
CA GLN A 170 -29.67 4.48 1.83
C GLN A 170 -28.61 3.73 0.99
N LEU A 171 -28.48 4.04 -0.30
CA LEU A 171 -27.37 3.52 -1.12
C LEU A 171 -26.30 4.61 -1.29
N ASP A 172 -25.19 4.41 -0.58
CA ASP A 172 -23.86 4.95 -0.83
C ASP A 172 -23.57 6.43 -0.51
N CYS A 173 -23.84 6.83 0.74
CA CYS A 173 -23.21 8.01 1.36
C CYS A 173 -21.98 7.59 2.17
N TRP A 174 -21.03 6.88 1.55
CA TRP A 174 -19.84 6.41 2.26
C TRP A 174 -18.90 7.60 2.50
N ASP A 175 -18.25 7.61 3.65
CA ASP A 175 -17.21 8.59 3.95
C ASP A 175 -16.06 8.36 2.95
N ASP A 176 -15.80 9.35 2.10
CA ASP A 176 -14.60 9.31 1.26
C ASP A 176 -13.39 9.60 2.15
N TRP A 177 -12.32 8.84 1.94
CA TRP A 177 -11.04 9.17 2.54
C TRP A 177 -10.53 10.48 1.95
N ALA A 178 -9.94 11.30 2.81
CA ALA A 178 -9.25 12.53 2.46
C ALA A 178 -7.86 12.55 3.09
N CYS A 179 -6.91 13.21 2.44
CA CYS A 179 -5.61 13.48 3.03
C CYS A 179 -5.77 14.42 4.23
N ASP A 180 -5.07 14.13 5.33
CA ASP A 180 -5.13 14.95 6.54
C ASP A 180 -4.53 16.35 6.33
N VAL A 181 -4.69 17.25 7.29
CA VAL A 181 -4.22 18.64 7.19
C VAL A 181 -2.70 18.64 6.98
N GLY A 182 -2.25 19.36 5.94
CA GLY A 182 -0.83 19.39 5.55
C GLY A 182 -0.44 18.30 4.54
N LEU A 183 -1.38 17.49 4.06
CA LEU A 183 -1.17 16.54 2.97
C LEU A 183 -2.07 16.87 1.77
N ILE A 184 -1.66 16.48 0.57
CA ILE A 184 -2.43 16.60 -0.66
C ILE A 184 -2.38 15.29 -1.46
N GLY A 185 -3.38 15.07 -2.31
CA GLY A 185 -3.44 13.93 -3.22
C GLY A 185 -4.80 13.25 -3.20
N SER A 186 -4.84 12.05 -3.78
CA SER A 186 -6.00 11.15 -3.73
C SER A 186 -5.62 9.98 -2.83
N PRO A 187 -6.22 9.87 -1.63
CA PRO A 187 -5.94 8.74 -0.76
C PRO A 187 -6.36 7.44 -1.43
N ASP A 188 -5.51 6.44 -1.30
CA ASP A 188 -5.73 5.10 -1.80
C ASP A 188 -5.06 4.10 -0.84
N PHE A 189 -5.42 2.83 -0.92
CA PHE A 189 -4.92 1.80 0.00
C PHE A 189 -4.45 0.60 -0.79
N ASN A 190 -3.16 0.31 -0.68
CA ASN A 190 -2.62 -0.95 -1.15
C ASN A 190 -2.69 -1.96 -0.02
N CYS A 191 -3.26 -3.13 -0.27
CA CYS A 191 -3.18 -4.22 0.68
C CYS A 191 -2.25 -5.30 0.16
N SER A 192 -1.45 -5.85 1.07
CA SER A 192 -0.61 -7.00 0.82
C SER A 192 -0.72 -8.00 1.95
N PHE A 193 -0.32 -9.24 1.68
CA PHE A 193 -0.26 -10.29 2.68
C PHE A 193 1.18 -10.72 2.87
N ASP A 194 1.56 -10.98 4.12
CA ASP A 194 2.77 -11.73 4.39
C ASP A 194 2.54 -13.24 4.27
N GLY A 195 3.62 -14.02 4.32
CA GLY A 195 3.56 -15.49 4.30
C GLY A 195 2.91 -16.11 5.55
N GLU A 196 2.50 -15.31 6.53
CA GLU A 196 1.80 -15.74 7.75
C GLU A 196 0.31 -15.37 7.72
N CYS A 197 -0.21 -14.92 6.57
CA CYS A 197 -1.59 -14.49 6.40
C CYS A 197 -1.96 -13.26 7.24
N ALA A 198 -0.99 -12.41 7.60
CA ALA A 198 -1.27 -11.10 8.14
C ALA A 198 -1.52 -10.12 6.98
N LEU A 199 -2.64 -9.39 7.06
CA LEU A 199 -2.98 -8.32 6.13
C LEU A 199 -2.18 -7.08 6.52
N SER A 200 -1.34 -6.58 5.61
CA SER A 200 -0.74 -5.25 5.67
C SER A 200 -1.56 -4.32 4.79
N VAL A 201 -2.00 -3.19 5.36
CA VAL A 201 -2.67 -2.12 4.60
C VAL A 201 -1.71 -0.94 4.58
N ASP A 202 -1.18 -0.66 3.40
CA ASP A 202 -0.24 0.42 3.14
C ASP A 202 -1.02 1.58 2.51
N PRO A 203 -1.24 2.68 3.25
CA PRO A 203 -1.92 3.83 2.70
C PRO A 203 -1.00 4.55 1.71
N VAL A 204 -1.53 4.92 0.56
CA VAL A 204 -0.80 5.60 -0.50
C VAL A 204 -1.60 6.79 -1.03
N GLY A 205 -0.94 7.64 -1.81
CA GLY A 205 -1.60 8.73 -2.52
C GLY A 205 -1.70 10.06 -1.77
N CYS A 206 -1.64 10.07 -0.43
CA CYS A 206 -1.44 11.31 0.33
C CYS A 206 0.05 11.63 0.50
N ILE A 207 0.43 12.83 0.09
CA ILE A 207 1.82 13.30 0.11
C ILE A 207 1.88 14.57 0.96
N GLU A 208 2.89 14.66 1.80
CA GLU A 208 3.12 15.83 2.65
C GLU A 208 3.36 17.09 1.79
N LEU A 209 2.65 18.17 2.13
CA LEU A 209 2.87 19.48 1.56
C LEU A 209 4.17 20.04 2.13
N VAL A 210 5.11 20.37 1.27
CA VAL A 210 6.40 20.93 1.68
C VAL A 210 6.30 22.47 1.64
N PRO A 211 6.73 23.19 2.69
CA PRO A 211 6.74 24.65 2.67
C PRO A 211 7.69 25.17 1.59
N CYS A 212 7.31 26.29 0.97
CA CYS A 212 8.19 26.98 0.04
C CYS A 212 9.34 27.65 0.79
N SER A 213 10.49 27.69 0.13
CA SER A 213 11.67 28.43 0.60
C SER A 213 11.65 29.89 0.11
N ALA A 214 12.39 30.75 0.82
CA ALA A 214 12.62 32.11 0.38
C ALA A 214 13.30 32.14 -1.01
N PRO A 215 13.05 33.18 -1.83
CA PRO A 215 13.79 33.35 -3.08
C PRO A 215 15.29 33.44 -2.81
N VAL A 216 16.08 32.72 -3.61
CA VAL A 216 17.55 32.86 -3.58
C VAL A 216 17.90 34.19 -4.25
N LEU A 217 18.35 35.16 -3.45
CA LEU A 217 18.78 36.46 -3.94
C LEU A 217 20.27 36.44 -4.26
N GLU A 218 20.65 36.92 -5.45
CA GLU A 218 22.03 37.02 -5.89
C GLU A 218 22.40 38.47 -6.25
N GLY A 219 23.67 38.85 -6.10
CA GLY A 219 24.17 40.16 -6.51
C GLY A 219 23.48 41.35 -5.80
N GLU A 220 23.00 42.31 -6.59
CA GLU A 220 22.37 43.54 -6.10
C GLU A 220 21.00 43.27 -5.43
N ASP A 221 20.31 42.20 -5.82
CA ASP A 221 19.00 41.85 -5.27
C ASP A 221 19.09 41.49 -3.79
N ASN A 222 20.18 40.83 -3.36
CA ASN A 222 20.42 40.52 -1.96
C ASN A 222 20.62 41.77 -1.09
N CYS A 223 21.02 42.89 -1.69
CA CYS A 223 21.14 44.17 -0.98
C CYS A 223 19.86 45.01 -1.06
N THR A 224 19.02 44.76 -2.06
CA THR A 224 17.84 45.58 -2.37
C THR A 224 16.57 45.04 -1.72
N TYR A 225 16.43 43.73 -1.62
CA TYR A 225 15.21 43.08 -1.13
C TYR A 225 15.42 42.41 0.22
N ASP A 226 14.39 42.47 1.04
CA ASP A 226 14.26 41.74 2.28
C ASP A 226 13.17 40.67 2.12
N VAL A 227 13.61 39.42 2.12
CA VAL A 227 12.78 38.21 1.98
C VAL A 227 12.68 37.43 3.30
N SER A 228 13.02 38.04 4.44
CA SER A 228 12.99 37.37 5.75
C SER A 228 11.59 36.85 6.12
N ASP A 229 10.52 37.53 5.69
CA ASP A 229 9.14 37.04 5.86
C ASP A 229 8.84 35.76 5.06
N CYS A 230 9.72 35.33 4.15
CA CYS A 230 9.53 34.21 3.23
C CYS A 230 10.40 32.97 3.53
N GLU A 231 11.07 32.91 4.69
CA GLU A 231 12.01 31.81 5.02
C GLU A 231 11.34 30.42 5.00
N SER A 232 10.09 30.34 5.45
CA SER A 232 9.26 29.12 5.39
C SER A 232 7.80 29.52 5.22
N VAL A 233 7.27 29.35 4.02
CA VAL A 233 5.89 29.69 3.70
C VAL A 233 5.10 28.41 3.49
N ASP A 234 4.06 28.20 4.30
CA ASP A 234 3.16 27.06 4.15
C ASP A 234 2.64 26.96 2.71
N SER A 235 2.34 25.74 2.28
CA SER A 235 1.82 25.48 0.94
C SER A 235 0.50 26.23 0.71
N GLY A 236 0.38 26.95 -0.41
CA GLY A 236 -0.75 27.87 -0.65
C GLY A 236 -0.69 29.19 0.13
N GLY A 237 0.28 29.34 1.03
CA GLY A 237 0.50 30.54 1.83
C GLY A 237 1.10 31.70 1.04
N THR A 238 1.25 32.84 1.73
CA THR A 238 1.83 34.05 1.17
C THR A 238 2.79 34.71 2.15
N CYS A 239 3.79 35.42 1.64
CA CYS A 239 4.71 36.25 2.40
C CYS A 239 4.91 37.60 1.72
N GLN A 240 5.54 38.56 2.42
CA GLN A 240 5.86 39.88 1.86
C GLN A 240 7.33 39.98 1.50
N VAL A 241 7.62 40.45 0.30
CA VAL A 241 8.97 40.87 -0.09
C VAL A 241 9.04 42.38 0.02
N ARG A 242 9.96 42.87 0.85
CA ARG A 242 10.08 44.29 1.19
C ARG A 242 11.33 44.87 0.57
N CYS A 243 11.37 46.19 0.44
CA CYS A 243 12.63 46.88 0.18
C CYS A 243 13.49 46.85 1.45
N ARG A 244 14.73 46.39 1.32
CA ARG A 244 15.71 46.43 2.40
C ARG A 244 16.18 47.87 2.60
N ALA A 245 16.33 48.31 3.84
CA ALA A 245 16.86 49.65 4.11
C ALA A 245 18.25 49.83 3.46
N PRO A 246 18.56 50.98 2.85
CA PRO A 246 17.83 52.26 2.90
C PRO A 246 16.75 52.45 1.83
N PHE A 247 16.52 51.46 0.96
CA PHE A 247 15.54 51.58 -0.11
C PHE A 247 14.12 51.67 0.46
N ALA A 248 13.29 52.50 -0.17
CA ALA A 248 11.89 52.68 0.17
C ALA A 248 11.01 52.27 -1.01
N GLY A 249 9.90 51.59 -0.73
CA GLY A 249 8.96 51.12 -1.73
C GLY A 249 7.79 50.39 -1.08
N GLN A 250 6.72 50.15 -1.84
CA GLN A 250 5.62 49.31 -1.39
C GLN A 250 6.03 47.84 -1.48
N PRO A 251 5.79 47.02 -0.45
CA PRO A 251 6.10 45.60 -0.49
C PRO A 251 5.23 44.88 -1.53
N THR A 252 5.76 43.78 -2.08
CA THR A 252 5.01 42.88 -2.96
C THR A 252 4.71 41.56 -2.25
N THR A 253 3.59 40.94 -2.59
CA THR A 253 3.20 39.65 -2.04
C THR A 253 3.74 38.51 -2.90
N ALA A 254 4.43 37.57 -2.26
CA ALA A 254 4.89 36.33 -2.86
C ALA A 254 3.95 35.18 -2.45
N THR A 255 3.74 34.23 -3.36
CA THR A 255 2.80 33.12 -3.18
C THR A 255 3.52 31.78 -3.25
N CYS A 256 3.20 30.87 -2.33
CA CYS A 256 3.62 29.48 -2.39
C CYS A 256 2.56 28.67 -3.14
N SER A 257 2.97 27.82 -4.08
CA SER A 257 2.05 26.93 -4.79
C SER A 257 1.75 25.69 -3.93
N TYR A 258 0.60 25.05 -4.13
CA TYR A 258 0.33 23.72 -3.57
C TYR A 258 1.20 22.70 -4.31
N ASP A 259 2.34 22.37 -3.72
CA ASP A 259 3.33 21.49 -4.32
C ASP A 259 3.97 20.58 -3.27
N THR A 260 4.43 19.42 -3.70
CA THR A 260 5.10 18.42 -2.85
C THR A 260 6.61 18.52 -2.93
N GLU A 261 7.13 19.39 -3.82
CA GLU A 261 8.55 19.67 -3.96
C GLU A 261 8.91 21.01 -3.28
N PRO A 262 10.06 21.09 -2.58
CA PRO A 262 10.54 22.35 -2.01
C PRO A 262 10.92 23.33 -3.12
N ARG A 263 9.99 24.21 -3.47
CA ARG A 263 10.18 25.28 -4.47
C ARG A 263 10.32 26.63 -3.78
N SER A 264 10.91 27.59 -4.46
CA SER A 264 10.90 28.98 -4.00
C SER A 264 9.51 29.60 -4.22
N VAL A 265 9.13 30.54 -3.36
CA VAL A 265 7.90 31.31 -3.55
C VAL A 265 7.91 32.04 -4.91
N ARG A 266 6.74 32.12 -5.57
CA ARG A 266 6.56 32.91 -6.77
C ARG A 266 6.35 34.36 -6.38
N TRP A 267 7.14 35.27 -6.92
CA TRP A 267 7.09 36.68 -6.54
C TRP A 267 7.46 37.59 -7.70
N SER A 268 7.10 38.87 -7.57
CA SER A 268 7.57 39.95 -8.42
C SER A 268 8.31 40.98 -7.58
N PRO A 269 9.43 41.55 -8.06
CA PRO A 269 10.19 42.51 -7.28
C PRO A 269 9.39 43.79 -6.97
N PRO A 270 9.43 44.30 -5.73
CA PRO A 270 8.86 45.60 -5.41
C PRO A 270 9.68 46.73 -6.05
N ALA A 271 9.01 47.84 -6.39
CA ALA A 271 9.69 49.03 -6.88
C ALA A 271 10.41 49.72 -5.72
N CYS A 272 11.71 49.43 -5.58
CA CYS A 272 12.56 49.97 -4.52
C CYS A 272 13.39 51.15 -5.04
N GLU A 273 13.15 52.32 -4.47
CA GLU A 273 13.88 53.55 -4.80
C GLU A 273 14.74 53.98 -3.61
N CYS A 274 15.97 54.45 -3.83
CA CYS A 274 16.70 55.13 -2.75
C CYS A 274 16.00 56.47 -2.55
N PRO A 275 15.47 56.77 -1.36
CA PRO A 275 15.02 58.13 -1.07
C PRO A 275 16.19 59.08 -1.35
N GLN A 276 15.94 60.21 -2.02
CA GLN A 276 16.98 61.18 -2.39
C GLN A 276 17.83 61.68 -1.20
N THR A 277 17.38 61.41 0.02
CA THR A 277 18.06 61.69 1.28
C THR A 277 18.91 60.53 1.80
N CYS A 278 19.31 59.57 0.95
CA CYS A 278 20.47 58.71 1.17
C CYS A 278 21.74 59.60 1.23
N GLN A 279 21.78 60.54 2.18
CA GLN A 279 22.88 61.48 2.35
C GLN A 279 24.10 60.66 2.74
N LEU A 280 25.13 60.80 1.91
CA LEU A 280 26.43 60.20 2.12
C LEU A 280 26.90 60.49 3.55
N GLN A 281 27.52 59.48 4.17
CA GLN A 281 28.41 59.74 5.30
C GLN A 281 29.41 60.84 4.92
N GLU A 282 29.67 61.76 5.85
CA GLU A 282 30.66 62.84 5.71
C GLU A 282 31.94 62.33 5.02
N GLY A 283 32.29 62.92 3.86
CA GLY A 283 33.54 62.60 3.14
C GLY A 283 33.43 62.35 1.64
N TYR A 284 32.22 62.36 1.05
CA TYR A 284 32.01 62.20 -0.39
C TYR A 284 31.09 63.29 -0.95
N GLU A 285 31.52 63.97 -2.02
CA GLU A 285 30.76 65.01 -2.70
C GLU A 285 30.33 64.53 -4.10
N TRP A 286 29.06 64.77 -4.47
CA TRP A 286 28.57 64.49 -5.81
C TRP A 286 29.12 65.56 -6.77
N SER A 287 29.89 65.15 -7.77
CA SER A 287 30.77 66.08 -8.50
C SER A 287 30.07 66.95 -9.55
N ASN A 288 28.75 67.14 -9.50
CA ASN A 288 28.06 68.05 -10.43
C ASN A 288 26.89 68.77 -9.75
N GLY A 289 27.18 69.96 -9.20
CA GLY A 289 26.20 70.95 -8.78
C GLY A 289 25.41 71.58 -9.93
N LEU A 290 24.80 70.76 -10.79
CA LEU A 290 23.89 71.21 -11.84
C LEU A 290 22.45 71.03 -11.37
N HIS A 291 21.82 72.18 -11.07
CA HIS A 291 20.36 72.33 -11.08
C HIS A 291 19.80 71.75 -12.38
N TRP A 292 19.00 70.70 -12.30
CA TRP A 292 18.18 70.26 -13.42
C TRP A 292 17.12 71.33 -13.69
N THR A 293 17.15 71.95 -14.88
CA THR A 293 15.96 72.59 -15.44
C THR A 293 15.21 71.54 -16.25
N GLN A 294 13.87 71.59 -16.19
CA GLN A 294 12.84 70.64 -16.65
C GLN A 294 12.87 70.24 -18.15
N ARG A 295 14.02 70.12 -18.82
CA ARG A 295 14.09 69.93 -20.28
C ARG A 295 15.04 68.84 -20.78
N GLN A 296 15.21 67.77 -20.01
CA GLN A 296 15.94 66.57 -20.44
C GLN A 296 15.26 65.27 -19.96
N ILE A 297 13.98 65.07 -20.31
CA ILE A 297 13.25 63.82 -20.01
C ILE A 297 13.18 62.85 -21.21
N ASP A 298 13.62 63.24 -22.41
CA ASP A 298 13.33 62.45 -23.62
C ASP A 298 14.55 61.78 -24.29
N GLU A 299 15.51 61.23 -23.53
CA GLU A 299 16.44 60.23 -24.11
C GLU A 299 16.73 59.06 -23.14
N PRO A 300 16.65 57.79 -23.60
CA PRO A 300 16.95 56.62 -22.79
C PRO A 300 18.47 56.45 -22.66
N ALA A 301 19.06 57.06 -21.64
CA ALA A 301 20.45 56.86 -21.30
C ALA A 301 20.66 55.47 -20.68
N GLN A 302 20.95 54.49 -21.52
CA GLN A 302 21.68 53.30 -21.10
C GLN A 302 23.05 53.74 -20.54
N GLY A 303 23.22 53.58 -19.23
CA GLY A 303 24.51 53.39 -18.58
C GLY A 303 25.49 54.57 -18.63
N ARG A 304 25.34 55.53 -17.71
CA ARG A 304 26.51 56.10 -17.03
C ARG A 304 26.26 56.15 -15.53
N ARG A 305 27.05 55.34 -14.81
CA ARG A 305 27.37 55.54 -13.39
C ARG A 305 27.61 57.03 -13.18
N GLY A 306 26.94 57.64 -12.20
CA GLY A 306 27.35 58.95 -11.72
C GLY A 306 28.83 58.88 -11.31
N ASP A 307 29.66 59.74 -11.90
CA ASP A 307 31.07 59.87 -11.59
C ASP A 307 31.20 60.38 -10.16
N TRP A 308 31.34 59.47 -9.20
CA TRP A 308 31.73 59.85 -7.85
C TRP A 308 33.21 60.20 -7.89
N THR A 309 33.57 61.36 -7.36
CA THR A 309 34.97 61.74 -7.15
C THR A 309 35.25 61.81 -5.65
N CYS A 310 36.48 61.50 -5.26
CA CYS A 310 36.91 61.72 -3.88
C CYS A 310 36.76 63.21 -3.52
N ALA A 311 36.30 63.50 -2.30
CA ALA A 311 36.20 64.86 -1.80
C ALA A 311 37.59 65.53 -1.70
N GLU A 312 37.61 66.86 -1.58
CA GLU A 312 38.85 67.63 -1.49
C GLU A 312 39.75 67.09 -0.35
N GLY A 313 40.99 66.71 -0.70
CA GLY A 313 41.95 66.09 0.23
C GLY A 313 42.04 64.56 0.17
N PHE A 314 41.18 63.89 -0.59
CA PHE A 314 41.18 62.42 -0.77
C PHE A 314 41.59 62.04 -2.21
N THR A 315 42.28 60.91 -2.39
CA THR A 315 42.80 60.43 -3.68
C THR A 315 42.36 58.97 -3.91
N GLY A 316 42.00 58.60 -5.14
CA GLY A 316 41.57 57.25 -5.51
C GLY A 316 40.50 57.22 -6.63
N VAL A 317 40.07 56.00 -7.01
CA VAL A 317 38.87 55.79 -7.84
C VAL A 317 37.71 55.52 -6.89
N ALA A 318 36.68 56.36 -6.91
CA ALA A 318 35.50 56.12 -6.09
C ALA A 318 34.83 54.81 -6.53
N GLN A 319 34.85 53.82 -5.64
CA GLN A 319 34.13 52.57 -5.79
C GLN A 319 33.08 52.53 -4.70
N TRP A 320 31.84 52.32 -5.07
CA TRP A 320 30.81 51.95 -4.11
C TRP A 320 30.80 50.43 -3.99
N ARG A 321 30.79 49.93 -2.76
CA ARG A 321 30.52 48.53 -2.43
C ARG A 321 29.37 48.52 -1.45
N CYS A 322 28.34 47.75 -1.75
CA CYS A 322 27.39 47.38 -0.72
C CYS A 322 28.08 46.36 0.18
N SER A 323 28.16 46.64 1.48
CA SER A 323 28.66 45.69 2.48
C SER A 323 27.55 45.49 3.50
N LEU A 324 27.19 44.22 3.75
CA LEU A 324 26.29 43.90 4.84
C LEU A 324 27.00 44.27 6.15
N PRO A 325 26.32 44.88 7.12
CA PRO A 325 26.91 45.10 8.44
C PRO A 325 27.23 43.74 9.06
N GLY A 326 28.52 43.34 9.05
CA GLY A 326 29.02 42.10 9.66
C GLY A 326 29.62 41.05 8.73
N GLY A 327 29.78 41.30 7.42
CA GLY A 327 30.54 40.41 6.53
C GLY A 327 31.93 40.97 6.22
N GLU A 328 32.96 40.51 6.95
CA GLU A 328 34.38 40.69 6.57
C GLU A 328 34.79 39.72 5.45
#